data_AF-A0A1B4XEG2-F1
#
_entry.id   AF-A0A1B4XEG2-F1
#
_cell.length_a   1.000
_cell.length_b   1.000
_cell.length_c   1.000
_cell.angle_alpha   90.00
_cell.angle_beta   90.00
_cell.angle_gamma   90.00
#
_symmetry.space_group_name_H-M   'P 1'
#
loop_
_entity.id
_entity.type
_entity.pdbx_description
1 polymer ?
#
loop_
_entity_poly.entity_id
_entity_poly.type
_entity_poly.pdbx_seq_one_letter_code
_entity_poly.pdbx_strand_id
1 'polypeptide(L)' 'MFNIVCRTDPISGKDLSSITGLPNVIHRSDETSVTIYFESENNRHAYLEMPVEHPTSEHSVNLDNPTDEMIDEG' A
#
# COMPACT_ATOMS: atom_id res chain seq x y z
N MET A 1 4.52 -18.58 8.10
CA MET A 1 5.28 -17.53 7.41
C MET A 1 4.94 -17.57 5.93
N PHE A 2 4.16 -16.60 5.46
CA PHE A 2 3.74 -16.51 4.05
C PHE A 2 4.64 -15.55 3.28
N ASN A 3 5.02 -15.91 2.06
CA ASN A 3 5.77 -15.02 1.17
C ASN A 3 4.91 -14.62 -0.03
N ILE A 4 4.63 -13.32 -0.13
CA ILE A 4 3.88 -12.70 -1.22
C ILE A 4 4.89 -12.09 -2.20
N VAL A 5 4.74 -12.39 -3.48
CA VAL A 5 5.61 -11.85 -4.54
C VAL A 5 4.79 -10.93 -5.43
N CYS A 6 5.15 -9.65 -5.46
CA CYS A 6 4.58 -8.67 -6.36
C CYS A 6 5.47 -8.53 -7.59
N ARG A 7 4.95 -8.92 -8.75
CA ARG A 7 5.62 -8.83 -10.05
C ARG A 7 5.23 -7.58 -10.84
N THR A 8 4.31 -6.80 -10.34
CA THR A 8 3.90 -5.56 -10.97
C THR A 8 4.72 -4.42 -10.39
N ASP A 9 5.46 -3.69 -11.24
CA ASP A 9 6.20 -2.51 -10.82
C ASP A 9 5.20 -1.45 -10.34
N PRO A 10 5.25 -1.01 -9.07
CA PRO A 10 4.27 -0.09 -8.51
C PRO A 10 4.42 1.36 -9.01
N ILE A 11 5.56 1.71 -9.63
CA ILE A 11 5.81 3.05 -10.18
C ILE A 11 5.29 3.15 -11.61
N SER A 12 5.55 2.14 -12.44
CA SER A 12 5.13 2.17 -13.85
C SER A 12 3.85 1.40 -14.15
N GLY A 13 3.38 0.55 -13.22
CA GLY A 13 2.22 -0.31 -13.40
C GLY A 13 2.46 -1.48 -14.36
N LYS A 14 3.70 -1.72 -14.79
CA LYS A 14 4.03 -2.80 -15.72
C LYS A 14 4.21 -4.13 -15.00
N ASP A 15 3.68 -5.18 -15.61
CA ASP A 15 3.92 -6.54 -15.15
C ASP A 15 5.30 -7.05 -15.62
N LEU A 16 6.06 -7.62 -14.70
CA LEU A 16 7.42 -8.09 -14.94
C LEU A 16 7.39 -9.57 -15.32
N SER A 17 7.66 -9.85 -16.60
CA SER A 17 7.67 -11.21 -17.16
C SER A 17 8.74 -12.12 -16.52
N SER A 18 9.84 -11.54 -16.05
CA SER A 18 10.92 -12.23 -15.34
C SER A 18 11.44 -11.36 -14.20
N ILE A 19 11.76 -12.00 -13.07
CA ILE A 19 12.23 -11.35 -11.84
C ILE A 19 13.73 -11.53 -11.60
N THR A 20 14.40 -12.31 -12.44
CA THR A 20 15.81 -12.65 -12.26
C THR A 20 16.69 -11.42 -12.50
N GLY A 21 17.44 -11.02 -11.46
CA GLY A 21 18.35 -9.88 -11.53
C GLY A 21 17.66 -8.51 -11.45
N LEU A 22 16.35 -8.47 -11.18
CA LEU A 22 15.63 -7.21 -11.02
C LEU A 22 15.82 -6.62 -9.61
N PRO A 23 15.85 -5.28 -9.50
CA PRO A 23 15.74 -4.60 -8.22
C PRO A 23 14.54 -5.12 -7.43
N ASN A 24 14.69 -5.24 -6.12
CA ASN A 24 13.58 -5.60 -5.27
C ASN A 24 13.68 -4.95 -3.89
N VAL A 25 12.53 -4.89 -3.22
CA VAL A 25 12.37 -4.48 -1.82
C VAL A 25 11.64 -5.60 -1.11
N ILE A 26 12.11 -5.94 0.09
CA ILE A 26 11.51 -6.97 0.93
C ILE A 26 10.96 -6.30 2.19
N HIS A 27 9.63 -6.28 2.32
CA HIS A 27 8.96 -5.92 3.55
C HIS A 27 8.75 -7.19 4.39
N ARG A 28 9.17 -7.19 5.66
CA ARG A 28 8.99 -8.34 6.56
C ARG A 28 8.17 -7.91 7.77
N SER A 29 7.17 -8.72 8.07
CA SER A 29 6.41 -8.72 9.31
C SER A 29 6.56 -10.08 9.97
N ASP A 30 6.15 -10.19 11.23
CA ASP A 30 6.22 -11.37 12.08
C ASP A 30 5.67 -12.65 11.42
N GLU A 31 4.60 -12.55 10.62
CA GLU A 31 3.96 -13.71 9.98
C GLU A 31 4.07 -13.74 8.44
N THR A 32 4.45 -12.61 7.82
CA THR A 32 4.41 -12.44 6.37
C THR A 32 5.62 -11.68 5.83
N SER A 33 6.06 -12.02 4.62
CA SER A 33 7.03 -11.25 3.86
C SER A 33 6.46 -10.89 2.49
N VAL A 34 6.66 -9.65 2.07
CA VAL A 34 6.27 -9.16 0.75
C VAL A 34 7.54 -8.78 -0.01
N THR A 35 7.79 -9.44 -1.14
CA THR A 35 8.87 -9.06 -2.07
C THR A 35 8.27 -8.33 -3.25
N ILE A 36 8.69 -7.08 -3.46
CA ILE A 36 8.24 -6.22 -4.57
C ILE A 36 9.40 -6.09 -5.56
N TYR A 37 9.18 -6.45 -6.82
CA TYR A 37 10.17 -6.30 -7.89
C TYR A 37 9.93 -5.02 -8.71
N PHE A 38 11.00 -4.45 -9.25
CA PHE A 38 10.96 -3.23 -10.05
C PHE A 38 11.62 -3.43 -11.40
N GLU A 39 11.16 -2.73 -12.43
CA GLU A 39 11.74 -2.78 -13.77
C GLU A 39 13.15 -2.16 -13.83
N SER A 40 13.48 -1.27 -12.88
CA SER A 40 14.72 -0.50 -12.84
C SER A 40 15.05 0.02 -11.44
N GLU A 41 16.33 0.25 -11.15
CA GLU A 41 16.79 0.84 -9.87
C GLU A 41 16.17 2.22 -9.61
N ASN A 42 15.93 2.98 -10.67
CA ASN A 42 15.29 4.29 -10.58
C ASN A 42 13.87 4.19 -9.99
N ASN A 43 13.09 3.18 -10.39
CA ASN A 43 11.75 2.96 -9.85
C ASN A 43 11.82 2.47 -8.41
N ARG A 44 12.80 1.62 -8.07
CA ARG A 44 13.04 1.21 -6.68
C ARG A 44 13.33 2.40 -5.78
N HIS A 45 14.17 3.33 -6.24
CA HIS A 45 14.47 4.56 -5.49
C HIS A 45 13.22 5.44 -5.35
N ALA A 46 12.52 5.73 -6.45
CA ALA A 46 11.28 6.51 -6.40
C ALA A 46 10.25 5.92 -5.43
N TYR A 47 10.12 4.59 -5.40
CA TYR A 47 9.24 3.89 -4.45
C TYR A 47 9.66 4.07 -2.99
N LEU A 48 10.96 4.06 -2.69
CA LEU A 48 11.47 4.26 -1.33
C LEU A 48 11.44 5.72 -0.88
N GLU A 49 11.48 6.65 -1.84
CA GLU A 49 11.38 8.10 -1.60
C GLU A 49 9.93 8.57 -1.44
N MET A 50 8.95 7.74 -1.83
CA MET A 50 7.54 8.06 -1.60
C MET A 50 7.30 8.27 -0.09
N PRO A 51 6.80 9.44 0.31
CA PRO A 51 6.46 9.66 1.71
C PRO A 51 5.38 8.67 2.11
N VAL A 52 5.60 7.99 3.23
CA VAL A 52 4.55 7.16 3.83
C VAL A 52 3.48 8.13 4.29
N GLU A 53 2.31 8.10 3.64
CA GLU A 53 1.14 8.82 4.12
C GLU A 53 0.78 8.20 5.48
N HIS A 54 0.86 9.00 6.54
CA HIS A 54 0.40 8.63 7.88
C HIS A 54 -1.01 9.21 8.07
N PRO A 55 -2.09 8.51 7.67
CA PRO A 55 -3.44 9.06 7.77
C PRO A 55 -3.96 9.26 9.21
N THR A 56 -3.17 8.99 10.26
CA THR A 56 -3.69 8.88 11.64
C THR A 56 -3.20 9.93 12.64
N SER A 57 -2.48 10.98 12.25
CA SER A 57 -2.09 12.00 13.25
C SER A 57 -3.10 13.14 13.43
N GLU A 58 -4.06 13.35 12.52
CA GLU A 58 -4.91 14.56 12.53
C GLU A 58 -6.40 14.29 12.19
N HIS A 59 -6.90 13.06 12.30
CA HIS A 59 -8.34 12.80 12.13
C HIS A 59 -9.10 12.87 13.46
N SER A 60 -9.03 14.02 14.11
CA SER A 60 -10.01 14.42 15.14
C SER A 60 -11.20 15.11 14.47
N VAL A 61 -11.85 14.44 13.51
CA VAL A 61 -13.16 14.88 13.04
C VAL A 61 -14.20 14.19 13.89
N ASN A 62 -14.88 14.98 14.72
CA ASN A 62 -15.99 14.55 15.53
C ASN A 62 -17.09 13.98 14.60
N LEU A 63 -17.41 12.69 14.79
CA LEU A 63 -18.42 11.94 14.03
C LEU A 63 -19.82 12.03 14.67
N ASP A 64 -20.12 13.09 15.42
CA ASP A 64 -21.50 13.43 15.77
C ASP A 64 -22.25 13.80 14.49
N ASN A 65 -22.86 12.81 13.85
CA ASN A 65 -23.94 13.01 12.90
C ASN A 65 -25.24 13.10 13.72
N PRO A 66 -25.78 14.29 14.04
CA PRO A 66 -27.09 14.38 14.69
C PRO A 66 -28.11 13.83 13.70
N THR A 67 -28.49 12.57 13.91
CA THR A 67 -29.58 11.97 13.17
C THR A 67 -30.83 12.43 13.91
N ASP A 68 -31.47 13.50 13.40
CA ASP A 68 -32.83 13.82 13.79
C ASP A 68 -33.68 12.60 13.38
N GLU A 69 -34.10 11.79 14.36
CA GLU A 69 -34.99 10.65 14.14
C GLU A 69 -36.32 11.19 13.59
N MET A 70 -36.41 11.26 12.27
CA MET A 70 -37.70 11.36 11.58
C MET A 70 -38.42 10.02 11.77
N ILE A 71 -39.10 9.90 12.91
CA ILE A 71 -40.11 8.87 13.16
C ILE A 71 -41.20 9.05 12.10
N ASP A 72 -41.24 8.15 11.14
CA ASP A 72 -42.38 7.94 10.26
C ASP A 72 -42.68 6.45 10.24
N GLU A 73 -43.68 6.00 11.00
CA GLU A 73 -44.53 4.87 10.61
C GLU A 73 -45.91 4.97 11.31
N GLY A 74 -46.94 5.31 10.51
CA GLY A 74 -48.24 4.62 10.52
C GLY A 74 -49.33 5.09 11.47
#